data_AF-A0AAV6T1M9-F1
#
_entry.id   AF-A0AAV6T1M9-F1
#
_cell.length_a   1.000
_cell.length_b   1.000
_cell.length_c   1.000
_cell.angle_alpha   90.00
_cell.angle_beta   90.00
_cell.angle_gamma   90.00
#
_symmetry.space_group_name_H-M   'P 1'
#
loop_
_entity.id
_entity.type
_entity.pdbx_description
1 polymer ?
#
loop_
_entity_poly.entity_id
_entity_poly.type
_entity_poly.pdbx_seq_one_letter_code
_entity_poly.pdbx_strand_id
1 'polypeptide(L)'
;MRVQRQEMLCLVSILGFILYCVTYVPDERTTLQFIVKLLYFILCVIGLVISVLAVAFSGYHYSQTSSFSCVQARDTCVCTLDKDDPIARTFTYEGVSDCEVITGTLTLYFLIQIILNLVQALVCAVGAFIMWKDRYQVFFAGLQIGSSSTQQWQKV
;
A
#
# COMPACT_ATOMS: atom_id res chain seq x y z
N MET A 1 10.96 1.34 -13.27
CA MET A 1 9.69 0.60 -13.06
C MET A 1 9.82 -0.91 -12.86
N ARG A 2 10.74 -1.65 -13.52
CA ARG A 2 10.92 -3.11 -13.23
C ARG A 2 11.28 -3.40 -11.77
N VAL A 3 12.15 -2.58 -11.17
CA VAL A 3 12.58 -2.71 -9.77
C VAL A 3 11.39 -2.60 -8.80
N GLN A 4 10.54 -1.59 -8.97
CA GLN A 4 9.38 -1.34 -8.10
C GLN A 4 8.33 -2.48 -8.13
N ARG A 5 8.19 -3.18 -9.28
CA ARG A 5 7.32 -4.36 -9.39
C ARG A 5 7.87 -5.56 -8.62
N GLN A 6 9.19 -5.77 -8.64
CA GLN A 6 9.85 -6.83 -7.88
C GLN A 6 9.67 -6.62 -6.37
N GLU A 7 9.85 -5.39 -5.91
CA GLU A 7 9.76 -5.08 -4.47
C GLU A 7 8.36 -5.31 -3.90
N MET A 8 7.32 -4.93 -4.65
CA MET A 8 5.94 -5.14 -4.22
C MET A 8 5.56 -6.62 -4.13
N LEU A 9 5.96 -7.45 -5.10
CA LEU A 9 5.69 -8.90 -5.05
C LEU A 9 6.41 -9.57 -3.88
N CYS A 10 7.66 -9.17 -3.61
CA CYS A 10 8.41 -9.64 -2.44
C CYS A 10 7.73 -9.22 -1.13
N LEU A 11 7.29 -7.96 -1.02
CA LEU A 11 6.62 -7.46 0.18
C LEU A 11 5.29 -8.16 0.43
N VAL A 12 4.45 -8.34 -0.59
CA VAL A 12 3.17 -9.10 -0.49
C VAL A 12 3.44 -10.53 -0.03
N SER A 13 4.46 -11.20 -0.58
CA SER A 13 4.82 -12.57 -0.21
C SER A 13 5.35 -12.66 1.22
N ILE A 14 6.15 -11.68 1.66
CA ILE A 14 6.66 -11.60 3.04
C ILE A 14 5.49 -11.35 4.01
N LEU A 15 4.59 -10.42 3.69
CA LEU A 15 3.38 -10.18 4.50
C LEU A 15 2.49 -11.42 4.58
N GLY A 16 2.25 -12.11 3.45
CA GLY A 16 1.45 -13.32 3.42
C GLY A 16 2.07 -14.46 4.23
N PHE A 17 3.40 -14.63 4.15
CA PHE A 17 4.12 -15.60 4.97
C PHE A 17 4.03 -15.27 6.46
N ILE A 18 4.20 -13.99 6.83
CA ILE A 18 4.12 -13.57 8.23
C ILE A 18 2.68 -13.71 8.77
N LEU A 19 1.66 -13.37 7.97
CA LEU A 19 0.25 -13.59 8.33
C LEU A 19 -0.04 -15.07 8.62
N TYR A 20 0.47 -15.98 7.78
CA TYR A 20 0.36 -17.42 7.99
C TYR A 20 1.05 -17.85 9.30
N CYS A 21 2.26 -17.35 9.57
CA CYS A 21 2.99 -17.67 10.81
C CYS A 21 2.33 -17.09 12.07
N VAL A 22 1.77 -15.88 12.01
CA VAL A 22 1.16 -15.19 13.17
C VAL A 22 -0.21 -15.75 13.51
N THR A 23 -1.00 -16.16 12.51
CA THR A 23 -2.33 -16.78 12.74
C THR A 23 -2.26 -18.24 13.21
N TYR A 24 -1.12 -18.91 13.02
CA TYR A 24 -0.96 -20.32 13.39
C TYR A 24 -0.90 -20.55 14.92
N VAL A 25 -0.46 -19.57 15.71
CA VAL A 25 -0.37 -19.71 17.18
C VAL A 25 -0.99 -18.50 17.88
N PRO A 26 -2.20 -18.64 18.46
CA PRO A 26 -2.90 -17.53 19.11
C PRO A 26 -2.31 -17.17 20.50
N ASP A 27 -1.47 -18.02 21.09
CA ASP A 27 -0.96 -17.85 22.46
C ASP A 27 0.45 -17.24 22.44
N GLU A 28 0.59 -16.03 22.97
CA GLU A 28 1.83 -15.22 23.00
C GLU A 28 2.82 -15.78 24.05
N ARG A 29 3.33 -16.98 23.82
CA ARG A 29 4.18 -17.69 24.79
C ARG A 29 5.62 -17.18 24.80
N THR A 30 6.04 -16.40 23.79
CA THR A 30 7.44 -15.97 23.62
C THR A 30 7.59 -14.49 23.24
N THR A 31 8.62 -13.82 23.76
CA THR A 31 8.99 -12.43 23.40
C THR A 31 9.25 -12.28 21.89
N LEU A 32 9.71 -13.34 21.24
CA LEU A 32 9.96 -13.35 19.80
C LEU A 32 8.66 -13.19 18.99
N GLN A 33 7.58 -13.88 19.37
CA GLN A 33 6.28 -13.73 18.72
C GLN A 33 5.73 -12.30 18.84
N PHE A 34 5.93 -11.66 20.00
CA PHE A 34 5.55 -10.26 20.20
C PHE A 34 6.32 -9.31 19.28
N ILE A 35 7.65 -9.47 19.19
CA ILE A 35 8.48 -8.65 18.31
C ILE A 35 8.08 -8.84 16.84
N VAL A 36 7.83 -10.08 16.41
CA VAL A 36 7.39 -10.37 15.03
C VAL A 36 6.04 -9.73 14.73
N LYS A 37 5.06 -9.86 15.64
CA LYS A 37 3.74 -9.21 15.53
C LYS A 37 3.86 -7.68 15.43
N LEU A 38 4.73 -7.06 16.24
CA LEU A 38 4.95 -5.61 16.24
C LEU A 38 5.62 -5.14 14.95
N LEU A 39 6.67 -5.83 14.50
CA LEU A 39 7.35 -5.51 13.24
C LEU A 39 6.39 -5.64 12.05
N TYR A 40 5.55 -6.68 12.04
CA TYR A 40 4.52 -6.87 11.03
C TYR A 40 3.52 -5.70 11.00
N PHE A 41 3.04 -5.25 12.16
CA PHE A 41 2.15 -4.10 12.26
C PHE A 41 2.82 -2.82 11.69
N ILE A 42 4.07 -2.55 12.07
CA ILE A 42 4.83 -1.39 11.58
C ILE A 42 5.01 -1.47 10.07
N LEU A 43 5.39 -2.63 9.54
CA LEU A 43 5.56 -2.84 8.10
C LEU A 43 4.25 -2.68 7.34
N CYS A 44 3.11 -3.14 7.88
CA CYS A 44 1.80 -2.90 7.30
C CYS A 44 1.46 -1.42 7.22
N VAL A 45 1.68 -0.67 8.30
CA VAL A 45 1.39 0.76 8.35
C VAL A 45 2.26 1.53 7.35
N ILE A 46 3.57 1.26 7.32
CA ILE A 46 4.50 1.88 6.36
C ILE A 46 4.09 1.50 4.93
N GLY A 47 3.82 0.22 4.68
CA GLY A 47 3.38 -0.27 3.37
C GLY A 47 2.08 0.38 2.91
N LEU A 48 1.14 0.64 3.82
CA LEU A 48 -0.10 1.35 3.53
C LEU A 48 0.16 2.80 3.13
N VAL A 49 1.00 3.53 3.88
CA VAL A 49 1.37 4.92 3.54
C VAL A 49 2.06 4.98 2.18
N ILE A 50 3.05 4.12 1.94
CA ILE A 50 3.75 4.07 0.65
C ILE A 50 2.79 3.75 -0.49
N SER A 51 1.88 2.79 -0.29
CA SER A 51 0.90 2.40 -1.31
C SER A 51 -0.06 3.54 -1.64
N VAL A 52 -0.53 4.29 -0.63
CA VAL A 52 -1.40 5.46 -0.84
C VAL A 52 -0.67 6.57 -1.61
N LEU A 53 0.59 6.86 -1.25
CA LEU A 53 1.40 7.85 -1.97
C LEU A 53 1.65 7.42 -3.42
N ALA A 54 1.94 6.15 -3.66
CA ALA A 54 2.12 5.61 -5.00
C ALA A 54 0.83 5.69 -5.83
N VAL A 55 -0.33 5.37 -5.26
CA VAL A 55 -1.64 5.53 -5.93
C VAL A 55 -1.91 6.99 -6.26
N ALA A 56 -1.65 7.93 -5.35
CA ALA A 56 -1.85 9.35 -5.61
C ALA A 56 -0.96 9.85 -6.75
N PHE A 57 0.32 9.46 -6.74
CA PHE A 57 1.27 9.83 -7.80
C PHE A 57 0.87 9.22 -9.15
N SER A 58 0.64 7.90 -9.20
CA SER A 58 0.23 7.23 -10.44
C SER A 58 -1.12 7.70 -10.94
N GLY A 59 -2.06 8.03 -10.06
CA GLY A 59 -3.37 8.58 -10.40
C GLY A 59 -3.28 9.98 -11.01
N TYR A 60 -2.46 10.86 -10.42
CA TYR A 60 -2.20 12.18 -10.98
C TYR A 60 -1.59 12.09 -12.39
N HIS A 61 -0.56 11.25 -12.55
CA HIS A 61 0.07 11.04 -13.85
C HIS A 61 -0.83 10.36 -14.86
N TYR A 62 -1.66 9.40 -14.43
CA TYR A 62 -2.67 8.78 -15.27
C TYR A 62 -3.66 9.81 -15.79
N SER A 63 -4.25 10.63 -14.90
CA SER A 63 -5.21 11.68 -15.27
C SER A 63 -4.63 12.65 -16.29
N GLN A 64 -3.38 13.07 -16.09
CA GLN A 64 -2.71 13.98 -17.04
C GLN A 64 -2.38 13.31 -18.37
N THR A 65 -1.95 12.04 -18.35
CA THR A 65 -1.60 11.31 -19.58
C THR A 65 -2.83 10.96 -20.40
N SER A 66 -3.95 10.63 -19.75
CA SER A 66 -5.22 10.34 -20.43
C SER A 66 -5.85 11.57 -21.09
N SER A 67 -5.51 12.78 -20.63
CA SER A 67 -5.98 14.03 -21.23
C SER A 67 -5.06 14.55 -22.34
N PHE A 68 -3.92 13.92 -22.62
CA PHE A 68 -3.02 14.37 -23.68
C PHE A 68 -3.59 14.10 -25.08
N SER A 69 -3.56 15.14 -25.92
CA SER A 69 -3.68 15.01 -27.36
C SER A 69 -2.30 14.94 -27.99
N CYS A 70 -1.84 13.74 -28.35
CA CYS A 70 -0.54 13.54 -28.98
C CYS A 70 -0.62 13.60 -30.50
N VAL A 71 0.36 14.25 -31.12
CA VAL A 71 0.53 14.33 -32.57
C VAL A 71 1.91 13.79 -32.94
N GLN A 72 1.95 12.92 -33.95
CA GLN A 72 3.18 12.35 -34.48
C GLN A 72 3.96 13.43 -35.25
N ALA A 73 5.20 13.69 -34.87
CA ALA A 73 6.10 14.63 -35.53
C ALA A 73 7.41 13.92 -35.91
N ARG A 74 7.40 13.22 -37.07
CA ARG A 74 8.49 12.33 -37.54
C ARG A 74 8.82 11.26 -36.49
N ASP A 75 10.04 11.29 -35.93
CA ASP A 75 10.56 10.37 -34.92
C ASP A 75 10.34 10.85 -33.48
N THR A 76 9.55 11.92 -33.32
CA THR A 76 9.21 12.50 -32.03
C THR A 76 7.69 12.56 -31.87
N CYS A 77 7.22 12.33 -30.65
CA CYS A 77 5.82 12.45 -30.32
C CYS A 77 5.61 13.72 -29.49
N VAL A 78 4.77 14.64 -29.96
CA VAL A 78 4.47 15.88 -29.22
C VAL A 78 3.07 15.76 -28.62
N CYS A 79 2.99 15.79 -27.30
CA CYS A 79 1.75 15.68 -26.55
C CYS A 79 1.39 17.02 -25.89
N THR A 80 0.20 17.53 -26.17
CA THR A 80 -0.37 18.72 -25.53
C THR A 80 -1.49 18.35 -24.56
N LEU A 81 -1.53 19.00 -23.40
CA LEU A 81 -2.57 18.80 -22.37
C LEU A 81 -3.93 19.33 -22.81
N ASP A 82 -3.97 20.47 -23.48
CA ASP A 82 -5.16 21.03 -24.08
C ASP A 82 -4.76 21.64 -25.44
N LYS A 83 -5.55 21.39 -26.48
CA LYS A 83 -5.31 21.95 -27.81
C LYS A 83 -5.89 23.36 -27.97
N ASP A 84 -6.88 23.70 -27.16
CA ASP A 84 -7.60 24.98 -27.23
C ASP A 84 -6.98 26.05 -26.33
N ASP A 85 -6.08 25.67 -25.42
CA ASP A 85 -5.39 26.60 -24.52
C ASP A 85 -4.00 27.00 -25.09
N PRO A 86 -3.79 28.28 -25.48
CA PRO A 86 -2.55 28.74 -26.14
C PRO A 86 -1.30 28.70 -25.25
N ILE A 87 -1.46 28.43 -23.94
CA ILE A 87 -0.36 28.31 -22.96
C ILE A 87 -0.20 26.85 -22.50
N ALA A 88 -0.89 25.90 -23.14
CA ALA A 88 -0.82 24.50 -22.75
C ALA A 88 0.61 23.94 -22.81
N ARG A 89 0.95 23.18 -21.76
CA ARG A 89 2.26 22.55 -21.61
C ARG A 89 2.42 21.46 -22.66
N THR A 90 3.39 21.64 -23.55
CA THR A 90 3.80 20.68 -24.57
C THR A 90 4.89 19.76 -24.03
N PHE A 91 4.73 18.46 -24.21
CA PHE A 91 5.75 17.46 -23.88
C PHE A 91 6.22 16.79 -25.17
N THR A 92 7.52 16.88 -25.45
CA THR A 92 8.14 16.22 -26.60
C THR A 92 8.83 14.96 -26.11
N TYR A 93 8.42 13.81 -26.66
CA TYR A 93 9.02 12.51 -26.40
C TYR A 93 9.85 12.09 -27.62
N GLU A 94 11.15 11.95 -27.43
CA GLU A 94 12.09 11.56 -28.47
C GLU A 94 12.28 10.03 -28.52
N GLY A 95 12.51 9.49 -29.72
CA GLY A 95 12.85 8.07 -29.91
C GLY A 95 11.65 7.12 -29.80
N VAL A 96 10.46 7.59 -30.14
CA VAL A 96 9.22 6.79 -30.09
C VAL A 96 8.66 6.66 -31.50
N SER A 97 8.58 5.44 -32.02
CA SER A 97 8.10 5.18 -33.39
C SER A 97 6.61 5.45 -33.56
N ASP A 98 5.82 5.26 -32.48
CA ASP A 98 4.37 5.49 -32.46
C ASP A 98 3.95 6.21 -31.18
N CYS A 99 3.21 7.30 -31.33
CA CYS A 99 2.60 8.03 -30.21
C CYS A 99 1.63 7.18 -29.36
N GLU A 100 1.07 6.11 -29.95
CA GLU A 100 0.15 5.18 -29.28
C GLU A 100 0.82 4.40 -28.13
N VAL A 101 2.15 4.25 -28.19
CA VAL A 101 2.93 3.67 -27.07
C VAL A 101 2.82 4.56 -25.83
N ILE A 102 2.74 5.88 -25.99
CA ILE A 102 2.64 6.83 -24.89
C ILE A 102 1.22 6.90 -24.35
N THR A 103 0.22 7.06 -25.21
CA THR A 103 -1.18 7.17 -24.76
C THR A 103 -1.78 5.85 -24.32
N GLY A 104 -1.31 4.71 -24.82
CA GLY A 104 -1.81 3.37 -24.47
C GLY A 104 -0.92 2.62 -23.48
N THR A 105 0.35 2.40 -23.81
CA THR A 105 1.20 1.52 -22.98
C THR A 105 1.56 2.16 -21.64
N LEU A 106 1.86 3.46 -21.63
CA LEU A 106 2.21 4.18 -20.39
C LEU A 106 1.00 4.34 -19.45
N THR A 107 -0.18 4.64 -19.99
CA THR A 107 -1.43 4.73 -19.20
C THR A 107 -1.80 3.38 -18.60
N LEU A 108 -1.66 2.29 -19.37
CA LEU A 108 -1.87 0.93 -18.90
C LEU A 108 -0.90 0.56 -17.76
N TYR A 109 0.36 1.00 -17.83
CA TYR A 109 1.30 0.82 -16.72
C TYR A 109 0.88 1.55 -15.45
N PHE A 110 0.44 2.82 -15.54
CA PHE A 110 -0.07 3.54 -14.38
C PHE A 110 -1.30 2.85 -13.79
N LEU A 111 -2.21 2.35 -14.63
CA LEU A 111 -3.41 1.66 -14.20
C LEU A 111 -3.10 0.36 -13.46
N ILE A 112 -2.18 -0.45 -13.99
CA ILE A 112 -1.69 -1.67 -13.30
C ILE A 112 -1.03 -1.29 -11.97
N GLN A 113 -0.22 -0.22 -11.94
CA GLN A 113 0.43 0.23 -10.72
C GLN A 113 -0.57 0.66 -9.65
N ILE A 114 -1.62 1.39 -10.04
CA ILE A 114 -2.72 1.78 -9.13
C ILE A 114 -3.39 0.54 -8.55
N ILE A 115 -3.78 -0.44 -9.39
CA ILE A 115 -4.45 -1.66 -8.93
C ILE A 115 -3.57 -2.44 -7.95
N LEU A 116 -2.30 -2.67 -8.28
CA LEU A 116 -1.38 -3.43 -7.43
C LEU A 116 -1.15 -2.74 -6.08
N ASN A 117 -0.99 -1.41 -6.07
CA ASN A 117 -0.84 -0.66 -4.82
C ASN A 117 -2.13 -0.65 -3.99
N LEU A 118 -3.31 -0.62 -4.61
CA LEU A 118 -4.59 -0.73 -3.90
C LEU A 118 -4.77 -2.09 -3.25
N VAL A 119 -4.44 -3.18 -3.96
CA VAL A 119 -4.48 -4.54 -3.40
C VAL A 119 -3.54 -4.65 -2.21
N GLN A 120 -2.30 -4.15 -2.33
CA GLN A 120 -1.34 -4.14 -1.22
C GLN A 120 -1.84 -3.30 -0.04
N ALA A 121 -2.39 -2.11 -0.28
CA ALA A 121 -2.95 -1.26 0.76
C ALA A 121 -4.10 -1.96 1.50
N LEU A 122 -4.97 -2.70 0.78
CA LEU A 122 -6.06 -3.46 1.37
C LEU A 122 -5.55 -4.62 2.24
N VAL A 123 -4.55 -5.37 1.78
CA VAL A 123 -3.92 -6.45 2.56
C VAL A 123 -3.28 -5.87 3.84
N CYS A 124 -2.51 -4.79 3.72
CA CYS A 124 -1.90 -4.11 4.87
C CYS A 124 -2.95 -3.55 5.84
N ALA A 125 -4.04 -2.97 5.34
CA ALA A 125 -5.13 -2.45 6.17
C ALA A 125 -5.83 -3.55 6.95
N VAL A 126 -6.16 -4.66 6.30
CA VAL A 126 -6.76 -5.84 6.95
C VAL A 126 -5.79 -6.43 7.98
N GLY A 127 -4.51 -6.58 7.63
CA GLY A 127 -3.48 -7.04 8.54
C GLY A 127 -3.34 -6.16 9.78
N ALA A 128 -3.21 -4.84 9.60
CA ALA A 128 -3.14 -3.89 10.69
C ALA A 128 -4.43 -3.88 11.53
N PHE A 129 -5.61 -3.99 10.91
CA PHE A 129 -6.89 -4.05 11.61
C PHE A 129 -7.03 -5.31 12.47
N ILE A 130 -6.67 -6.49 11.94
CA ILE A 130 -6.71 -7.75 12.71
C ILE A 130 -5.78 -7.65 13.92
N MET A 131 -4.56 -7.14 13.72
CA MET A 131 -3.57 -6.96 14.79
C MET A 131 -4.00 -5.94 15.84
N TRP A 132 -4.53 -4.80 15.40
CA TRP A 132 -5.11 -3.79 16.29
C TRP A 132 -6.26 -4.38 17.09
N LYS A 133 -7.17 -5.08 16.42
CA LYS A 133 -8.32 -5.72 17.03
C LYS A 133 -7.89 -6.77 18.06
N ASP A 134 -6.93 -7.64 17.76
CA ASP A 134 -6.38 -8.63 18.69
C ASP A 134 -5.86 -7.99 20.00
N ARG A 135 -5.15 -6.87 19.88
CA ARG A 135 -4.56 -6.14 21.01
C ARG A 135 -5.59 -5.35 21.83
N TYR A 136 -6.58 -4.75 21.18
CA TYR A 136 -7.50 -3.79 21.81
C TYR A 136 -8.94 -4.31 22.04
N GLN A 137 -9.33 -5.48 21.51
CA GLN A 137 -10.67 -6.05 21.77
C GLN A 137 -10.90 -6.48 23.23
N VAL A 138 -9.86 -6.55 24.06
CA VAL A 138 -9.97 -6.83 25.49
C VAL A 138 -10.30 -5.58 26.34
N PHE A 139 -10.43 -4.39 25.74
CA PHE A 139 -10.81 -3.16 26.47
C PHE A 139 -12.32 -2.88 26.54
N PHE A 140 -13.17 -3.91 26.37
CA PHE A 140 -14.58 -3.85 26.77
C PHE A 140 -14.81 -4.57 28.12
N ALA A 141 -14.26 -4.01 29.20
CA ALA A 141 -14.77 -4.22 30.57
C ALA A 141 -14.23 -3.15 31.53
N GLY A 142 -14.77 -1.93 31.44
CA GLY A 142 -14.75 -0.98 32.55
C GLY A 142 -15.70 -1.37 33.69
N LEU A 143 -15.63 -2.62 34.19
CA LEU A 143 -16.41 -3.21 35.31
C LEU A 143 -15.77 -4.58 35.62
N GLN A 144 -15.13 -4.91 36.74
CA GLN A 144 -14.94 -4.31 38.05
C GLN A 144 -13.45 -4.50 38.46
N ILE A 145 -12.75 -3.44 38.84
CA ILE A 145 -11.70 -3.56 39.87
C ILE A 145 -12.35 -3.09 41.17
N GLY A 146 -13.36 -3.83 41.61
CA GLY A 146 -13.85 -3.77 42.97
C GLY A 146 -12.94 -4.64 43.83
N SER A 147 -12.34 -4.04 44.85
CA SER A 147 -11.45 -4.72 45.80
C SER A 147 -12.02 -6.05 46.28
N SER A 148 -11.21 -7.10 46.25
CA SER A 148 -11.35 -8.22 47.18
C SER A 148 -9.99 -8.37 47.85
N SER A 149 -9.90 -7.79 49.04
CA SER A 149 -8.93 -8.07 50.09
C SER A 149 -8.01 -9.27 49.84
N THR A 150 -6.72 -9.00 49.72
CA THR A 150 -5.68 -9.96 50.09
C THR A 150 -5.76 -10.18 51.60
N GLN A 151 -6.80 -10.89 52.06
CA GLN A 151 -6.80 -11.49 53.39
C GLN A 151 -5.74 -12.58 53.37
N GLN A 152 -4.57 -12.19 53.83
CA GLN A 152 -3.48 -13.08 54.20
C GLN A 152 -3.96 -13.99 55.34
N TRP A 153 -4.50 -15.16 54.99
CA TRP A 153 -4.74 -16.27 55.91
C TRP A 153 -4.15 -17.56 55.33
N GLN A 154 -2.88 -17.81 55.65
CA GLN A 154 -2.35 -19.17 55.86
C GLN A 154 -1.85 -19.18 57.31
N LYS A 155 -2.58 -19.75 58.28
CA LYS A 155 -2.86 -21.17 58.58
C LYS A 155 -1.59 -21.90 59.05
N VAL A 156 -1.51 -21.98 60.39
CA VAL A 156 -0.63 -22.73 61.31
C VAL A 156 0.84 -22.35 61.33
#